data_AF-A0A140LE15-F1
#
_entry.id   AF-A0A140LE15-F1
#
_cell.length_a   1.000
_cell.length_b   1.000
_cell.length_c   1.000
_cell.angle_alpha   90.00
_cell.angle_beta   90.00
_cell.angle_gamma   90.00
#
_symmetry.space_group_name_H-M   'P 1'
#
loop_
_entity.id
_entity.type
_entity.pdbx_description
1 polymer ?
#
loop_
_entity_poly.entity_id
_entity_poly.type
_entity_poly.pdbx_seq_one_letter_code
_entity_poly.pdbx_strand_id
1 'polypeptide(L)'
;MEIANLQDVLSSIPPEIVKRGLVYYEVGAVKSGVFHGNTFRAVVRGTRDYEVLLELRGNVLTAFRCTCPYVRQYDSMCKHVVAALWYIHKSKGDLKRPWAIKRKDVEAEVLSELFSKSREAWID
;
A
#
# COMPACT_ATOMS: atom_id res chain seq x y z
N MET A 1 14.60 -6.34 -4.40
CA MET A 1 14.64 -5.61 -3.12
C MET A 1 13.50 -6.15 -2.29
N GLU A 2 13.78 -6.86 -1.19
CA GLU A 2 12.75 -7.41 -0.30
C GLU A 2 12.49 -6.38 0.82
N ILE A 3 11.27 -5.85 0.95
CA ILE A 3 10.98 -4.80 1.93
C ILE A 3 10.27 -5.42 3.15
N ALA A 4 10.84 -5.25 4.35
CA ALA A 4 10.60 -6.12 5.50
C ALA A 4 9.22 -5.96 6.16
N ASN A 5 8.53 -4.82 6.00
CA ASN A 5 7.15 -4.62 6.45
C ASN A 5 6.51 -3.36 5.81
N LEU A 6 5.25 -3.06 6.14
CA LEU A 6 4.51 -1.91 5.61
C LEU A 6 5.23 -0.57 5.85
N GLN A 7 5.80 -0.36 7.04
CA GLN A 7 6.45 0.91 7.38
C GLN A 7 7.65 1.16 6.47
N ASP A 8 8.48 0.14 6.29
CA ASP A 8 9.65 0.22 5.41
C ASP A 8 9.22 0.51 3.96
N VAL A 9 8.14 -0.13 3.49
CA VAL A 9 7.59 0.13 2.14
C VAL A 9 7.18 1.59 2.02
N LEU A 10 6.36 2.08 2.94
CA LEU A 10 5.80 3.44 2.84
C LEU A 10 6.88 4.52 2.96
N SER A 11 7.91 4.30 3.76
CA SER A 11 9.03 5.25 3.91
C SER A 11 9.89 5.40 2.64
N SER A 12 9.89 4.39 1.76
CA SER A 12 10.59 4.43 0.46
C SER A 12 9.82 5.14 -0.65
N ILE A 13 8.57 5.54 -0.39
CA ILE A 13 7.66 6.14 -1.36
C ILE A 13 7.53 7.64 -1.06
N PRO A 14 7.50 8.51 -2.09
CA PRO A 14 7.27 9.94 -1.88
C PRO A 14 6.01 10.22 -1.02
N PRO A 15 6.10 11.09 0.00
CA PRO A 15 5.01 11.31 0.96
C PRO A 15 3.67 11.69 0.33
N GLU A 16 3.68 12.43 -0.78
CA GLU A 16 2.48 12.81 -1.52
C GLU A 16 1.78 11.60 -2.16
N ILE A 17 2.54 10.61 -2.63
CA ILE A 17 1.98 9.36 -3.16
C ILE A 17 1.40 8.51 -2.02
N VAL A 18 2.09 8.48 -0.87
CA VAL A 18 1.59 7.78 0.33
C VAL A 18 0.27 8.38 0.80
N LYS A 19 0.20 9.71 0.95
CA LYS A 19 -1.02 10.44 1.34
C LYS A 19 -2.18 10.15 0.40
N ARG A 20 -1.95 10.22 -0.92
CA ARG A 20 -3.00 9.91 -1.91
C ARG A 20 -3.48 8.46 -1.84
N GLY A 21 -2.57 7.53 -1.57
CA GLY A 21 -2.93 6.12 -1.40
C GLY A 21 -3.81 5.89 -0.18
N LEU A 22 -3.50 6.53 0.94
CA LEU A 22 -4.35 6.50 2.15
C LEU A 22 -5.74 7.05 1.85
N VAL A 23 -5.85 8.22 1.21
CA VAL A 23 -7.15 8.81 0.83
C VAL A 23 -7.95 7.84 -0.05
N TYR A 24 -7.33 7.19 -1.03
CA TYR A 24 -8.01 6.20 -1.89
C TYR A 24 -8.54 5.01 -1.09
N TYR A 25 -7.79 4.54 -0.11
CA TYR A 25 -8.27 3.50 0.79
C TYR A 25 -9.48 4.00 1.63
N GLU A 26 -9.37 5.18 2.24
CA GLU A 26 -10.41 5.75 3.12
C GLU A 26 -11.73 6.01 2.40
N VAL A 27 -11.70 6.47 1.15
CA VAL A 27 -12.91 6.68 0.33
C VAL A 27 -13.47 5.39 -0.29
N GLY A 28 -12.94 4.23 0.10
CA GLY A 28 -13.40 2.93 -0.41
C GLY A 28 -13.11 2.73 -1.91
N ALA A 29 -12.00 3.28 -2.42
CA ALA A 29 -11.62 3.10 -3.83
C ALA A 29 -11.16 1.66 -4.11
N VAL A 30 -10.70 0.92 -3.10
CA VAL A 30 -10.41 -0.52 -3.21
C VAL A 30 -11.73 -1.28 -3.22
N LYS A 31 -12.19 -1.69 -4.41
CA LYS A 31 -13.52 -2.28 -4.64
C LYS A 31 -13.56 -3.78 -4.31
N SER A 32 -12.43 -4.45 -4.46
CA SER A 32 -12.29 -5.86 -4.10
C SER A 32 -10.83 -6.18 -3.79
N GLY A 33 -10.63 -7.21 -2.98
CA GLY A 33 -9.32 -7.73 -2.61
C GLY A 33 -9.42 -9.21 -2.28
N VAL A 34 -8.55 -10.04 -2.84
CA VAL A 34 -8.51 -11.48 -2.59
C VAL A 34 -7.07 -11.97 -2.54
N PHE A 35 -6.80 -12.90 -1.63
CA PHE A 35 -5.53 -13.62 -1.58
C PHE A 35 -5.62 -14.94 -2.34
N HIS A 36 -4.60 -15.22 -3.14
CA HIS A 36 -4.34 -16.52 -3.74
C HIS A 36 -2.92 -16.93 -3.36
N GLY A 37 -2.80 -17.79 -2.34
CA GLY A 37 -1.51 -18.10 -1.71
C GLY A 37 -0.84 -16.82 -1.22
N ASN A 38 0.35 -16.54 -1.74
CA ASN A 38 1.18 -15.39 -1.39
C ASN A 38 0.90 -14.13 -2.20
N THR A 39 -0.08 -14.17 -3.11
CA THR A 39 -0.42 -13.04 -3.99
C THR A 39 -1.74 -12.42 -3.57
N PHE A 40 -1.73 -11.11 -3.32
CA PHE A 40 -2.94 -10.31 -3.16
C PHE A 40 -3.30 -9.65 -4.48
N ARG A 41 -4.53 -9.89 -4.95
CA ARG A 41 -5.11 -9.24 -6.12
C ARG A 41 -6.22 -8.30 -5.68
N ALA A 42 -6.20 -7.06 -6.15
CA ALA A 42 -7.21 -6.08 -5.86
C ALA A 42 -7.63 -5.28 -7.10
N VAL A 43 -8.86 -4.78 -7.06
CA VAL A 43 -9.36 -3.78 -8.00
C VAL A 43 -9.47 -2.45 -7.28
N VAL A 44 -8.77 -1.42 -7.78
CA VAL A 44 -8.79 -0.07 -7.22
C VAL A 44 -9.34 0.90 -8.26
N ARG A 45 -10.44 1.57 -7.92
CA ARG A 45 -11.08 2.59 -8.76
C ARG A 45 -10.28 3.89 -8.73
N GLY A 46 -9.80 4.33 -9.89
CA GLY A 46 -9.31 5.69 -10.14
C GLY A 46 -10.15 6.33 -11.25
N THR A 47 -9.49 6.87 -12.28
CA THR A 47 -10.16 7.29 -13.52
C THR A 47 -10.86 6.15 -14.26
N ARG A 48 -10.41 4.92 -14.00
CA ARG A 48 -11.02 3.65 -14.37
C ARG A 48 -10.64 2.61 -13.31
N ASP A 49 -11.12 1.39 -13.45
CA ASP A 49 -10.66 0.30 -12.59
C ASP A 49 -9.23 -0.10 -12.97
N TYR A 50 -8.38 -0.21 -11.95
CA TYR A 50 -7.00 -0.67 -12.10
C TYR A 50 -6.79 -1.92 -11.27
N GLU A 51 -6.28 -2.97 -11.90
CA GLU A 51 -5.81 -4.15 -11.20
C GLU A 51 -4.47 -3.89 -10.53
N VAL A 52 -4.37 -4.30 -9.26
CA VAL A 52 -3.18 -4.28 -8.42
C VAL A 52 -2.86 -5.72 -8.02
N LEU A 53 -1.59 -6.10 -8.14
CA LEU A 53 -1.05 -7.36 -7.67
C LEU A 53 0.09 -7.07 -6.70
N LEU A 54 0.06 -7.70 -5.53
CA LEU A 54 1.12 -7.62 -4.53
C LEU A 54 1.56 -9.05 -4.18
N GLU A 55 2.85 -9.32 -4.27
CA GLU A 55 3.43 -10.59 -3.83
C GLU A 55 4.04 -10.39 -2.45
N LEU A 56 3.62 -11.24 -1.50
CA LEU A 56 4.04 -11.18 -0.11
C LEU A 56 4.73 -12.48 0.29
N ARG A 57 5.90 -12.39 0.91
CA ARG A 57 6.51 -13.51 1.64
C ARG A 57 6.37 -13.23 3.14
N GLY A 58 5.32 -13.79 3.76
CA GLY A 58 4.96 -13.42 5.13
C GLY A 58 4.51 -11.96 5.21
N ASN A 59 5.28 -11.11 5.89
CA ASN A 59 4.97 -9.68 6.01
C ASN A 59 5.79 -8.81 5.05
N VAL A 60 6.62 -9.44 4.22
CA VAL A 60 7.56 -8.79 3.31
C VAL A 60 6.92 -8.61 1.95
N LEU A 61 6.92 -7.38 1.42
CA LEU A 61 6.52 -7.13 0.04
C LEU A 61 7.69 -7.45 -0.88
N THR A 62 7.53 -8.45 -1.74
CA THR A 62 8.59 -8.93 -2.64
C THR A 62 8.42 -8.42 -4.08
N ALA A 63 7.18 -8.18 -4.51
CA ALA A 63 6.90 -7.59 -5.81
C ALA A 63 5.55 -6.86 -5.81
N PHE A 64 5.41 -5.89 -6.70
CA PHE A 64 4.14 -5.21 -6.95
C PHE A 64 3.92 -5.02 -8.45
N ARG A 65 2.66 -4.97 -8.87
CA ARG A 65 2.25 -4.52 -10.20
C ARG A 65 0.98 -3.69 -10.09
N CYS A 66 0.84 -2.72 -10.97
CA CYS A 66 -0.43 -2.04 -11.21
C CYS A 66 -0.61 -1.77 -12.69
N THR A 67 -1.83 -1.95 -13.18
CA THR A 67 -2.19 -1.67 -14.59
C THR A 67 -2.31 -0.17 -14.91
N CYS A 68 -2.08 0.70 -13.94
CA CYS A 68 -2.15 2.14 -14.14
C CYS A 68 -0.94 2.69 -14.90
N PRO A 69 -1.11 3.80 -15.67
CA PRO A 69 -0.03 4.36 -16.48
C PRO A 69 1.16 4.85 -15.66
N TYR A 70 0.93 5.27 -14.40
CA TYR A 70 1.99 5.76 -13.52
C TYR A 70 3.12 4.75 -13.33
N VAL A 71 2.78 3.49 -13.02
CA VAL A 71 3.81 2.45 -12.83
C VAL A 71 4.61 2.22 -14.11
N ARG A 72 3.96 2.25 -15.28
CA ARG A 72 4.64 2.11 -16.57
C ARG A 72 5.56 3.30 -16.90
N GLN A 73 5.23 4.49 -16.40
CA GLN A 73 5.98 5.71 -16.71
C GLN A 73 7.16 5.93 -15.76
N TYR A 74 6.99 5.59 -14.48
CA TYR A 74 7.94 5.97 -13.43
C TYR A 74 8.60 4.78 -12.73
N ASP A 75 8.26 3.55 -13.11
CA ASP A 75 8.73 2.30 -12.48
C ASP A 75 8.69 2.34 -10.94
N SER A 76 7.65 3.00 -10.41
CA SER A 76 7.51 3.32 -8.99
C SER A 76 6.11 3.02 -8.50
N MET A 77 5.97 2.78 -7.19
CA MET A 77 4.67 2.49 -6.58
C MET A 77 3.73 3.67 -6.74
N CYS A 78 2.57 3.40 -7.34
CA CYS A 78 1.52 4.39 -7.47
C CYS A 78 0.62 4.39 -6.23
N LYS A 79 -0.20 5.44 -6.08
CA LYS A 79 -1.25 5.53 -5.04
C LYS A 79 -2.19 4.32 -4.97
N HIS A 80 -2.45 3.61 -6.08
CA HIS A 80 -3.31 2.41 -6.05
C HIS A 80 -2.64 1.23 -5.33
N VAL A 81 -1.32 1.07 -5.52
CA VAL A 81 -0.52 0.07 -4.81
C VAL A 81 -0.52 0.39 -3.32
N VAL A 82 -0.29 1.66 -2.96
CA VAL A 82 -0.37 2.12 -1.58
C VAL A 82 -1.77 1.90 -0.98
N ALA A 83 -2.84 2.20 -1.71
CA ALA A 83 -4.20 1.96 -1.24
C ALA A 83 -4.47 0.46 -0.98
N ALA A 84 -3.97 -0.42 -1.85
CA ALA A 84 -4.06 -1.88 -1.64
C ALA A 84 -3.24 -2.35 -0.43
N LEU A 85 -2.07 -1.77 -0.18
CA LEU A 85 -1.27 -2.05 1.02
C LEU A 85 -2.02 -1.65 2.30
N TRP A 86 -2.62 -0.45 2.32
CA TRP A 86 -3.49 -0.03 3.42
C TRP A 86 -4.67 -0.98 3.62
N TYR A 87 -5.29 -1.41 2.52
CA TYR A 87 -6.38 -2.37 2.56
C TYR A 87 -5.98 -3.69 3.23
N ILE A 88 -4.81 -4.26 2.88
CA ILE A 88 -4.29 -5.49 3.54
C ILE A 88 -4.02 -5.24 5.03
N HIS A 89 -3.42 -4.09 5.36
CA HIS A 89 -3.03 -3.76 6.73
C HIS A 89 -4.23 -3.58 7.66
N LYS A 90 -5.28 -2.91 7.16
CA LYS A 90 -6.46 -2.55 7.93
C LYS A 90 -7.53 -3.64 7.95
N SER A 91 -7.63 -4.46 6.90
CA SER A 91 -8.62 -5.54 6.81
C SER A 91 -8.48 -6.49 8.00
N LYS A 92 -9.56 -6.60 8.80
CA LYS A 92 -9.54 -7.18 10.15
C LYS A 92 -9.68 -8.71 10.16
N GLY A 93 -9.02 -9.42 9.25
CA GLY A 93 -9.19 -10.87 9.09
C GLY A 93 -10.34 -11.25 8.16
N ASP A 94 -11.00 -10.26 7.54
CA ASP A 94 -12.08 -10.46 6.56
C ASP A 94 -11.57 -10.91 5.19
N LEU A 95 -10.31 -10.60 4.90
CA LEU A 95 -9.60 -11.25 3.81
C LEU A 95 -9.34 -12.70 4.26
N LYS A 96 -9.73 -13.69 3.45
CA LYS A 96 -9.33 -15.09 3.62
C LYS A 96 -7.81 -15.18 3.49
N ARG A 97 -7.12 -14.85 4.59
CA ARG A 97 -5.68 -14.81 4.75
C ARG A 97 -5.19 -16.24 4.94
N PRO A 98 -4.06 -16.63 4.35
CA PRO A 98 -3.38 -17.86 4.75
C PRO A 98 -2.66 -17.74 6.11
N TRP A 99 -2.51 -16.54 6.72
CA TRP A 99 -1.85 -16.38 8.05
C TRP A 99 -2.25 -15.13 8.88
N ALA A 100 -1.99 -15.21 10.20
CA ALA A 100 -2.33 -14.23 11.23
C ALA A 100 -1.20 -13.20 11.50
N ILE A 101 -1.55 -11.90 11.62
CA ILE A 101 -0.62 -10.82 12.03
C ILE A 101 -1.26 -10.04 13.19
N LYS A 102 -0.52 -9.84 14.29
CA LYS A 102 -0.93 -9.02 15.46
C LYS A 102 -0.68 -7.53 15.17
N ARG A 103 -1.60 -6.66 15.61
CA ARG A 103 -2.01 -5.50 14.80
C ARG A 103 -2.05 -4.12 15.47
N LYS A 104 -1.65 -3.95 16.74
CA LYS A 104 -2.15 -2.79 17.50
C LYS A 104 -1.32 -1.50 17.44
N ASP A 105 -0.03 -1.53 17.10
CA ASP A 105 0.83 -0.37 17.41
C ASP A 105 1.42 0.36 16.19
N VAL A 106 1.29 -0.21 14.99
CA VAL A 106 2.03 0.25 13.79
C VAL A 106 1.49 1.56 13.20
N GLU A 107 0.18 1.81 13.26
CA GLU A 107 -0.45 2.91 12.52
C GLU A 107 -0.06 4.32 13.01
N ALA A 108 -0.08 4.55 14.33
CA ALA A 108 0.23 5.86 14.89
C ALA A 108 1.72 6.21 14.71
N GLU A 109 2.58 5.20 14.75
CA GLU A 109 4.03 5.33 14.57
C GLU A 109 4.38 5.62 13.10
N VAL A 110 3.81 4.86 12.16
CA VAL A 110 3.97 5.09 10.71
C VAL A 110 3.58 6.52 10.33
N LEU A 111 2.38 6.95 10.74
CA LEU A 111 1.87 8.25 10.35
C LEU A 111 2.65 9.39 11.02
N SER A 112 2.97 9.27 12.32
CA SER A 112 3.77 10.30 13.01
C SER A 112 5.18 10.44 12.43
N GLU A 113 5.84 9.34 12.06
CA GLU A 113 7.15 9.36 11.38
C GLU A 113 7.10 9.94 9.97
N LEU A 114 6.07 9.61 9.19
CA LEU A 114 5.92 10.16 7.83
C LEU A 114 5.59 11.66 7.86
N PHE A 115 4.75 12.09 8.79
CA PHE A 115 4.38 13.51 8.92
C PHE A 115 5.52 14.35 9.51
N SER A 116 6.35 13.80 10.41
CA SER A 116 7.53 14.50 10.94
C SER A 116 8.62 14.72 9.88
N LYS A 117 8.89 13.70 9.03
CA LYS A 117 9.86 13.79 7.91
C LYS A 117 9.42 14.69 6.76
N SER A 118 8.11 14.97 6.63
CA SER A 118 7.58 15.83 5.55
C SER A 118 7.73 17.34 5.76
N ARG A 119 8.26 17.79 6.92
CA ARG A 119 8.43 19.22 7.24
C ARG A 119 9.79 19.83 6.83
N GLU A 120 10.75 19.03 6.40
CA GLU A 120 12.11 19.51 6.06
C GLU A 120 12.33 19.72 4.55
N ALA A 121 11.30 19.56 3.72
CA ALA A 121 11.40 19.67 2.25
C ALA A 121 10.68 20.90 1.65
N TRP A 122 10.52 21.98 2.42
CA TRP A 122 9.97 23.26 1.94
C TRP A 122 10.80 24.46 2.43
N ILE A 123 12.09 24.49 2.06
CA ILE A 123 12.86 25.72 1.82
C ILE A 123 13.84 25.38 0.68
N ASP A 124 13.40 25.62 -0.56
CA ASP A 124 14.15 26.30 -1.65
C ASP A 124 13.22 26.48 -2.86
#